data_AF-A0AA37BQX0-F1
#
_entry.id   AF-A0AA37BQX0-F1
#
_cell.length_a   1.000
_cell.length_b   1.000
_cell.length_c   1.000
_cell.angle_alpha   90.00
_cell.angle_beta   90.00
_cell.angle_gamma   90.00
#
_symmetry.space_group_name_H-M   'P 1'
#
loop_
_entity.id
_entity.type
_entity.pdbx_description
1 polymer ?
#
loop_
_entity_poly.entity_id
_entity_poly.type
_entity_poly.pdbx_seq_one_letter_code
_entity_poly.pdbx_strand_id
1 'polypeptide(L)'
;MRKPAQWKVELVDQVAKEISSSNVTAIVSIKGLRNKQFQDIRKSLRGEVKIRVMRGTLIKKALEKAQKKDIKGLEQFVSGQVAVVTGNIGAPVLYRRLEGTKQRAPARGGEIADHDIVVEAKETSFPPGPMISEFQKVGLQTAIEKGKIVIKKEAVLVKKGEVITPEKAKVLERLEIFPLIVGLDVLGAYEDGIIFTKESLSITPEQVAADVATAFARAKALALRATFMVPEVVPELLAKAKLEADALALAAGFLTESNVQLFILKAIREANALNAALQGGSESPAAEEARGEEKKEEEKSGEEDASAGLSALFG
;
A
#
# COMPACT_ATOMS: atom_id res chain seq x y z
N MET A 1 -4.19 -1.03 54.61
CA MET A 1 -4.39 -0.80 53.16
C MET A 1 -5.49 0.23 52.97
N ARG A 2 -5.27 1.31 52.19
CA ARG A 2 -6.31 2.31 51.87
C ARG A 2 -7.41 1.62 51.04
N LYS A 3 -8.68 1.71 51.47
CA LYS A 3 -9.81 1.21 50.67
C LYS A 3 -9.79 1.89 49.29
N PRO A 4 -9.91 1.14 48.18
CA PRO A 4 -9.98 1.74 46.85
C PRO A 4 -11.26 2.59 46.73
N ALA A 5 -11.18 3.68 45.98
CA ALA A 5 -12.34 4.54 45.72
C ALA A 5 -13.45 3.73 45.02
N GLN A 6 -14.70 3.85 45.50
CA GLN A 6 -15.84 3.05 45.04
C GLN A 6 -16.07 3.15 43.52
N TRP A 7 -15.99 4.36 42.96
CA TRP A 7 -16.16 4.58 41.51
C TRP A 7 -15.16 3.76 40.64
N LYS A 8 -13.96 3.45 41.16
CA LYS A 8 -12.98 2.63 40.41
C LYS A 8 -13.39 1.17 40.37
N VAL A 9 -13.96 0.67 41.47
CA VAL A 9 -14.45 -0.70 41.57
C VAL A 9 -15.65 -0.86 40.65
N GLU A 10 -16.60 0.07 40.71
CA GLU A 10 -17.75 0.10 39.81
C GLU A 10 -17.36 0.17 38.33
N LEU A 11 -16.36 0.99 37.99
CA LEU A 11 -15.87 1.10 36.61
C LEU A 11 -15.26 -0.21 36.11
N VAL A 12 -14.42 -0.87 36.93
CA VAL A 12 -13.83 -2.17 36.58
C VAL A 12 -14.93 -3.21 36.39
N ASP A 13 -15.96 -3.19 37.22
CA ASP A 13 -17.08 -4.13 37.16
C ASP A 13 -17.96 -3.91 35.93
N GLN A 14 -18.19 -2.65 35.56
CA GLN A 14 -18.91 -2.30 34.32
C GLN A 14 -18.12 -2.75 33.09
N VAL A 15 -16.83 -2.47 33.02
CA VAL A 15 -16.00 -2.86 31.87
C VAL A 15 -15.83 -4.37 31.78
N ALA A 16 -15.68 -5.08 32.91
CA ALA A 16 -15.64 -6.54 32.92
C ALA A 16 -16.94 -7.16 32.39
N LYS A 17 -18.10 -6.57 32.72
CA LYS A 17 -19.40 -6.95 32.13
C LYS A 17 -19.46 -6.67 30.64
N GLU A 18 -19.01 -5.49 30.19
CA GLU A 18 -18.95 -5.12 28.77
C GLU A 18 -18.08 -6.12 27.98
N ILE A 19 -16.86 -6.41 28.45
CA ILE A 19 -15.94 -7.39 27.86
C ILE A 19 -16.55 -8.78 27.81
N SER A 20 -17.25 -9.20 28.88
CA SER A 20 -17.91 -10.50 28.94
C SER A 20 -19.06 -10.62 27.93
N SER A 21 -19.82 -9.54 27.75
CA SER A 21 -20.97 -9.47 26.83
C SER A 21 -20.60 -9.30 25.36
N SER A 22 -19.45 -8.71 25.05
CA SER A 22 -19.03 -8.44 23.68
C SER A 22 -18.29 -9.62 23.08
N ASN A 23 -18.47 -9.89 21.78
CA ASN A 23 -17.70 -10.93 21.09
C ASN A 23 -16.21 -10.55 20.99
N VAL A 24 -15.94 -9.31 20.60
CA VAL A 24 -14.58 -8.82 20.35
C VAL A 24 -14.20 -7.75 21.36
N THR A 25 -12.98 -7.88 21.90
CA THR A 25 -12.37 -6.89 22.78
C THR A 25 -11.00 -6.49 22.23
N ALA A 26 -10.82 -5.23 21.89
CA ALA A 26 -9.57 -4.66 21.41
C ALA A 26 -8.99 -3.66 22.41
N ILE A 27 -7.66 -3.64 22.50
CA ILE A 27 -6.91 -2.58 23.14
C ILE A 27 -6.39 -1.67 22.03
N VAL A 28 -6.72 -0.39 22.13
CA VAL A 28 -6.28 0.63 21.18
C VAL A 28 -5.46 1.70 21.88
N SER A 29 -4.45 2.23 21.20
CA SER A 29 -3.77 3.44 21.61
C SER A 29 -4.58 4.67 21.22
N ILE A 30 -4.62 5.66 22.12
CA ILE A 30 -5.22 6.98 21.88
C ILE A 30 -4.16 8.09 21.82
N LYS A 31 -2.88 7.72 21.71
CA LYS A 31 -1.77 8.65 21.74
C LYS A 31 -1.89 9.67 20.60
N GLY A 32 -1.73 10.96 20.92
CA GLY A 32 -1.78 12.04 19.93
C GLY A 32 -3.20 12.50 19.53
N LEU A 33 -4.27 11.85 19.99
CA LEU A 33 -5.63 12.27 19.66
C LEU A 33 -6.06 13.52 20.42
N ARG A 34 -6.51 14.54 19.67
CA ARG A 34 -7.18 15.72 20.26
C ARG A 34 -8.60 15.38 20.67
N ASN A 35 -9.13 16.10 21.66
CA ASN A 35 -10.49 15.87 22.15
C ASN A 35 -11.55 15.96 21.04
N LYS A 36 -11.44 16.95 20.14
CA LYS A 36 -12.35 17.08 18.98
C LYS A 36 -12.30 15.84 18.08
N GLN A 37 -11.10 15.42 17.67
CA GLN A 37 -10.88 14.23 16.83
C GLN A 37 -11.42 12.97 17.51
N PHE A 38 -11.15 12.79 18.80
CA PHE A 38 -11.65 11.64 19.54
C PHE A 38 -13.18 11.64 19.68
N GLN A 39 -13.81 12.82 19.82
CA GLN A 39 -15.27 12.94 19.81
C GLN A 39 -15.85 12.62 18.43
N ASP A 40 -15.22 13.05 17.35
CA ASP A 40 -15.67 12.76 16.00
C ASP A 40 -15.56 11.25 15.68
N ILE A 41 -14.47 10.60 16.10
CA ILE A 41 -14.30 9.14 16.03
C ILE A 41 -15.36 8.42 16.87
N ARG A 42 -15.68 8.92 18.07
CA ARG A 42 -16.75 8.35 18.90
C ARG A 42 -18.13 8.50 18.29
N LYS A 43 -18.38 9.57 17.53
CA LYS A 43 -19.65 9.76 16.80
C LYS A 43 -19.76 8.79 15.63
N SER A 44 -18.69 8.58 14.86
CA SER A 44 -18.70 7.69 13.70
C SER A 44 -18.86 6.21 14.09
N LEU A 45 -18.36 5.81 15.25
CA LEU A 45 -18.44 4.42 15.75
C LEU A 45 -19.63 4.17 16.69
N ARG A 46 -20.54 5.15 16.81
CA ARG A 46 -21.68 5.07 17.72
C ARG A 46 -22.65 3.98 17.27
N GLY A 47 -23.01 3.08 18.18
CA GLY A 47 -23.97 1.99 17.92
C GLY A 47 -23.30 0.68 17.51
N GLU A 48 -22.15 0.72 16.85
CA GLU A 48 -21.37 -0.47 16.47
C GLU A 48 -20.40 -0.89 17.58
N VAL A 49 -19.73 0.08 18.21
CA VAL A 49 -18.59 -0.16 19.09
C VAL A 49 -18.64 0.75 20.33
N LYS A 50 -18.25 0.23 21.49
CA LYS A 50 -18.11 1.00 22.73
C LYS A 50 -16.64 1.22 23.05
N ILE A 51 -16.26 2.48 23.29
CA ILE A 51 -14.87 2.90 23.58
C ILE A 51 -14.77 3.44 25.01
N ARG A 52 -14.04 2.73 25.87
CA ARG A 52 -13.80 3.10 27.27
C ARG A 52 -12.33 3.44 27.49
N VAL A 53 -12.07 4.69 27.86
CA VAL A 53 -10.73 5.14 28.25
C VAL A 53 -10.57 4.96 29.76
N MET A 54 -9.53 4.25 30.18
CA MET A 54 -9.27 3.98 31.59
C MET A 54 -7.77 3.75 31.80
N ARG A 55 -7.32 3.83 33.06
CA ARG A 55 -5.91 3.59 33.40
C ARG A 55 -5.53 2.14 33.09
N GLY A 56 -4.35 1.91 32.53
CA GLY A 56 -3.88 0.57 32.17
C GLY A 56 -3.96 -0.44 33.32
N THR A 57 -3.64 -0.02 34.55
CA THR A 57 -3.77 -0.89 35.74
C THR A 57 -5.21 -1.33 36.05
N LEU A 58 -6.21 -0.50 35.72
CA LEU A 58 -7.61 -0.86 35.85
C LEU A 58 -8.05 -1.76 34.70
N ILE A 59 -7.49 -1.60 33.50
CA ILE A 59 -7.75 -2.48 32.35
C ILE A 59 -7.32 -3.90 32.67
N LYS A 60 -6.09 -4.07 33.19
CA LYS A 60 -5.58 -5.38 33.60
C LYS A 60 -6.51 -6.07 34.61
N LYS A 61 -6.94 -5.33 35.65
CA LYS A 61 -7.92 -5.84 36.62
C LYS A 61 -9.28 -6.18 36.01
N ALA A 62 -9.75 -5.42 35.02
CA ALA A 62 -11.00 -5.72 34.32
C ALA A 62 -10.88 -6.97 33.43
N LEU A 63 -9.73 -7.17 32.78
CA LEU A 63 -9.42 -8.37 32.00
C LEU A 63 -9.30 -9.62 32.89
N GLU A 64 -8.66 -9.50 34.06
CA GLU A 64 -8.59 -10.59 35.05
C GLU A 64 -9.99 -10.99 35.56
N LYS A 65 -10.87 -10.00 35.75
CA LYS A 65 -12.24 -10.21 36.24
C LYS A 65 -13.18 -10.73 35.14
N ALA A 66 -12.91 -10.41 33.88
CA ALA A 66 -13.60 -10.97 32.73
C ALA A 66 -13.11 -12.41 32.52
N GLN A 67 -13.82 -13.38 33.10
CA GLN A 67 -13.48 -14.81 33.06
C GLN A 67 -13.67 -15.44 31.66
N LYS A 68 -12.98 -14.94 30.64
CA LYS A 68 -12.88 -15.54 29.31
C LYS A 68 -11.54 -16.26 29.15
N LYS A 69 -11.52 -17.32 28.35
CA LYS A 69 -10.32 -18.11 28.07
C LYS A 69 -9.25 -17.23 27.43
N ASP A 70 -8.00 -17.37 27.88
CA ASP A 70 -6.80 -16.76 27.29
C ASP A 70 -6.76 -15.22 27.15
N ILE A 71 -7.74 -14.49 27.69
CA ILE A 71 -7.79 -13.02 27.66
C ILE A 71 -6.58 -12.36 28.33
N LYS A 72 -5.90 -13.04 29.26
CA LYS A 72 -4.71 -12.51 29.95
C LYS A 72 -3.59 -12.11 29.00
N GLY A 73 -3.50 -12.73 27.82
CA GLY A 73 -2.51 -12.34 26.82
C GLY A 73 -2.72 -10.92 26.27
N LEU A 74 -3.88 -10.29 26.45
CA LEU A 74 -4.09 -8.89 26.06
C LEU A 74 -3.34 -7.91 26.98
N GLU A 75 -2.99 -8.30 28.20
CA GLU A 75 -2.33 -7.41 29.18
C GLU A 75 -0.97 -6.89 28.72
N GLN A 76 -0.28 -7.64 27.86
CA GLN A 76 1.01 -7.25 27.29
C GLN A 76 0.90 -6.02 26.37
N PHE A 77 -0.28 -5.80 25.77
CA PHE A 77 -0.54 -4.66 24.88
C PHE A 77 -1.04 -3.42 25.64
N VAL A 78 -1.30 -3.53 26.94
CA VAL A 78 -1.75 -2.41 27.79
C VAL A 78 -0.54 -1.55 28.20
N SER A 79 -0.05 -0.72 27.29
CA SER A 79 1.06 0.22 27.54
C SER A 79 0.74 1.65 27.08
N GLY A 80 1.05 2.63 27.94
CA GLY A 80 0.85 4.06 27.64
C GLY A 80 -0.60 4.54 27.71
N GLN A 81 -0.99 5.40 26.77
CA GLN A 81 -2.34 5.95 26.66
C GLN A 81 -3.22 5.00 25.85
N VAL A 82 -4.04 4.21 26.54
CA VAL A 82 -4.84 3.14 25.95
C VAL A 82 -6.33 3.26 26.27
N ALA A 83 -7.14 2.68 25.40
CA ALA A 83 -8.58 2.51 25.59
C ALA A 83 -8.98 1.07 25.27
N VAL A 84 -10.04 0.61 25.94
CA VAL A 84 -10.68 -0.66 25.65
C VAL A 84 -11.83 -0.40 24.68
N VAL A 85 -11.87 -1.22 23.63
CA VAL A 85 -12.85 -1.15 22.55
C VAL A 85 -13.58 -2.48 22.54
N THR A 86 -14.88 -2.47 22.81
CA THR A 86 -15.71 -3.68 22.81
C THR A 86 -16.77 -3.57 21.72
N GLY A 87 -16.96 -4.63 20.94
CA GLY A 87 -17.94 -4.67 19.86
C GLY A 87 -18.43 -6.08 19.56
N ASN A 88 -19.54 -6.17 18.86
CA ASN A 88 -20.13 -7.43 18.36
C ASN A 88 -19.83 -7.65 16.88
N ILE A 89 -18.75 -7.05 16.38
CA ILE A 89 -18.25 -7.19 15.01
C ILE A 89 -16.93 -7.95 15.05
N GLY A 90 -16.63 -8.75 14.03
CA GLY A 90 -15.41 -9.56 14.00
C GLY A 90 -14.13 -8.72 14.02
N ALA A 91 -13.03 -9.27 14.55
CA ALA A 91 -11.80 -8.53 14.79
C ALA A 91 -11.18 -7.90 13.52
N PRO A 92 -11.16 -8.57 12.35
CA PRO A 92 -10.67 -7.95 11.11
C PRO A 92 -11.55 -6.78 10.64
N VAL A 93 -12.86 -6.88 10.82
CA VAL A 93 -13.81 -5.82 10.45
C VAL A 93 -13.65 -4.63 11.39
N LEU A 94 -13.51 -4.87 12.70
CA LEU A 94 -13.21 -3.84 13.69
C LEU A 94 -11.90 -3.12 13.35
N TYR A 95 -10.85 -3.85 12.99
CA TYR A 95 -9.57 -3.27 12.59
C TYR A 95 -9.72 -2.33 11.40
N ARG A 96 -10.35 -2.79 10.30
CA ARG A 96 -10.58 -1.96 9.10
C ARG A 96 -11.42 -0.72 9.42
N ARG A 97 -12.44 -0.87 10.28
CA ARG A 97 -13.31 0.24 10.69
C ARG A 97 -12.51 1.28 11.48
N LEU A 98 -11.67 0.85 12.40
CA LEU A 98 -10.80 1.74 13.19
C LEU A 98 -9.72 2.40 12.30
N GLU A 99 -9.12 1.65 11.39
CA GLU A 99 -8.12 2.16 10.45
C GLU A 99 -8.73 3.24 9.53
N GLY A 100 -9.96 3.03 9.05
CA GLY A 100 -10.70 4.01 8.25
C GLY A 100 -11.08 5.30 9.00
N THR A 101 -11.02 5.31 10.34
CA THR A 101 -11.24 6.54 11.14
C THR A 101 -9.98 7.39 11.31
N LYS A 102 -8.82 6.92 10.84
CA LYS A 102 -7.57 7.69 10.91
C LYS A 102 -7.67 8.94 10.06
N GLN A 103 -7.23 10.04 10.65
CA GLN A 103 -7.23 11.35 10.00
C GLN A 103 -5.81 11.93 10.03
N ARG A 104 -5.49 12.68 8.99
CA ARG A 104 -4.26 13.47 9.00
C ARG A 104 -4.39 14.62 9.98
N ALA A 105 -3.34 14.89 10.74
CA ALA A 105 -3.29 15.99 11.70
C ALA A 105 -2.01 16.82 11.59
N PRO A 106 -2.08 18.11 11.97
CA PRO A 106 -0.90 18.97 12.08
C PRO A 106 0.00 18.52 13.23
N ALA A 107 1.31 18.62 13.03
CA ALA A 107 2.31 18.36 14.06
C ALA A 107 2.40 19.52 15.06
N ARG A 108 2.71 19.22 16.33
CA ARG A 108 2.85 20.25 17.39
C ARG A 108 4.29 20.67 17.67
N GLY A 109 5.25 19.97 17.06
CA GLY A 109 6.67 20.11 17.36
C GLY A 109 7.10 19.20 18.52
N GLY A 110 8.26 18.56 18.40
CA GLY A 110 8.76 17.54 19.33
C GLY A 110 8.29 16.10 19.00
N GLU A 111 7.46 15.94 17.98
CA GLU A 111 6.98 14.64 17.52
C GLU A 111 7.95 14.04 16.49
N ILE A 112 8.03 12.72 16.42
CA ILE A 112 8.89 12.00 15.48
C ILE A 112 8.09 11.78 14.20
N ALA A 113 8.69 12.05 13.04
CA ALA A 113 8.04 11.83 11.76
C ALA A 113 7.97 10.33 11.41
N ASP A 114 6.77 9.80 11.15
CA ASP A 114 6.56 8.40 10.77
C ASP A 114 6.98 8.10 9.31
N HIS A 115 7.00 9.12 8.47
CA HIS A 115 7.40 9.08 7.06
C HIS A 115 8.11 10.39 6.67
N ASP A 116 8.73 10.41 5.49
CA ASP A 116 9.39 11.60 4.96
C ASP A 116 8.34 12.68 4.65
N ILE A 117 8.54 13.87 5.22
CA ILE A 117 7.65 15.01 5.01
C ILE A 117 8.20 15.84 3.86
N VAL A 118 7.56 15.69 2.71
CA VAL A 118 7.91 16.37 1.47
C VAL A 118 6.97 17.55 1.24
N VAL A 119 7.54 18.69 0.84
CA VAL A 119 6.77 19.85 0.40
C VAL A 119 6.99 20.04 -1.09
N GLU A 120 5.91 19.91 -1.86
CA GLU A 120 5.92 20.08 -3.31
C GLU A 120 6.06 21.55 -3.72
N ALA A 121 6.56 21.78 -4.94
CA ALA A 121 6.60 23.10 -5.55
C ALA A 121 5.16 23.58 -5.82
N LYS A 122 4.72 24.62 -5.09
CA LYS A 122 3.36 25.14 -5.16
C LYS A 122 3.34 26.66 -4.99
N GLU A 123 2.46 27.31 -5.75
CA GLU A 123 2.10 28.71 -5.53
C GLU A 123 1.24 28.82 -4.27
N THR A 124 1.70 29.58 -3.27
CA THR A 124 0.94 29.77 -2.03
C THR A 124 0.04 30.99 -2.13
N SER A 125 -1.04 31.03 -1.36
CA SER A 125 -1.96 32.19 -1.29
C SER A 125 -1.49 33.28 -0.32
N PHE A 126 -0.24 33.21 0.18
CA PHE A 126 0.26 34.12 1.20
C PHE A 126 0.87 35.40 0.58
N PRO A 127 0.55 36.59 1.12
CA PRO A 127 1.16 37.84 0.67
C PRO A 127 2.64 37.91 1.07
N PRO A 128 3.48 38.68 0.34
CA PRO A 128 4.87 38.90 0.69
C PRO A 128 4.94 39.60 2.06
N GLY A 129 5.69 39.00 2.99
CA GLY A 129 5.77 39.45 4.37
C GLY A 129 6.77 38.60 5.17
N PRO A 130 6.76 38.66 6.51
CA PRO A 130 7.71 37.91 7.36
C PRO A 130 7.65 36.39 7.14
N MET A 131 6.55 35.90 6.56
CA MET A 131 6.33 34.52 6.12
C MET A 131 7.43 33.99 5.20
N ILE A 132 7.98 34.83 4.31
CA ILE A 132 9.05 34.40 3.40
C ILE A 132 10.32 34.02 4.18
N SER A 133 10.64 34.79 5.22
CA SER A 133 11.77 34.52 6.09
C SER A 133 11.55 33.24 6.92
N GLU A 134 10.31 32.96 7.33
CA GLU A 134 9.97 31.72 8.04
C GLU A 134 10.11 30.48 7.14
N PHE A 135 9.68 30.54 5.88
CA PHE A 135 9.87 29.44 4.93
C PHE A 135 11.35 29.21 4.59
N GLN A 136 12.12 30.28 4.41
CA GLN A 136 13.56 30.19 4.15
C GLN A 136 14.33 29.61 5.36
N LYS A 137 13.97 29.98 6.59
CA LYS A 137 14.56 29.42 7.82
C LYS A 137 14.38 27.91 7.93
N VAL A 138 13.24 27.41 7.46
CA VAL A 138 12.91 25.98 7.46
C VAL A 138 13.56 25.24 6.28
N GLY A 139 14.27 25.95 5.39
CA GLY A 139 15.02 25.38 4.28
C GLY A 139 14.24 25.27 2.96
N LEU A 140 13.07 25.90 2.86
CA LEU A 140 12.31 25.98 1.61
C LEU A 140 12.87 27.06 0.69
N GLN A 141 13.07 26.72 -0.58
CA GLN A 141 13.45 27.70 -1.60
C GLN A 141 12.20 28.43 -2.10
N THR A 142 11.92 29.61 -1.52
CA THR A 142 10.77 30.43 -1.86
C THR A 142 11.15 31.70 -2.62
N ALA A 143 10.31 32.11 -3.57
CA ALA A 143 10.44 33.40 -4.26
C ALA A 143 9.10 34.14 -4.28
N ILE A 144 9.14 35.43 -4.61
CA ILE A 144 7.95 36.26 -4.77
C ILE A 144 7.63 36.31 -6.26
N GLU A 145 6.46 35.82 -6.64
CA GLU A 145 5.95 35.89 -8.01
C GLU A 145 4.51 36.42 -7.97
N LYS A 146 4.19 37.41 -8.82
CA LYS A 146 2.86 38.02 -8.92
C LYS A 146 2.26 38.46 -7.57
N GLY A 147 3.10 38.94 -6.64
CA GLY A 147 2.66 39.38 -5.32
C GLY A 147 2.26 38.26 -4.36
N LYS A 148 2.70 37.02 -4.61
CA LYS A 148 2.50 35.85 -3.74
C LYS A 148 3.82 35.10 -3.53
N ILE A 149 3.89 34.31 -2.46
CA ILE A 149 5.06 33.46 -2.19
C ILE A 149 4.91 32.14 -2.96
N VAL A 150 5.92 31.76 -3.73
CA VAL A 150 5.96 30.51 -4.52
C VAL A 150 7.13 29.64 -4.04
N ILE A 151 6.87 28.36 -3.81
CA ILE A 151 7.90 27.36 -3.50
C ILE A 151 8.47 26.85 -4.82
N LYS A 152 9.74 27.15 -5.10
CA LYS A 152 10.39 26.89 -6.40
C LYS A 152 10.77 25.44 -6.65
N LYS A 153 11.13 24.72 -5.58
CA LYS A 153 11.61 23.34 -5.64
C LYS A 153 11.00 22.52 -4.53
N GLU A 154 10.69 21.28 -4.86
CA GLU A 154 10.34 20.27 -3.88
C GLU A 154 11.51 20.04 -2.92
N ALA A 155 11.21 19.99 -1.62
CA ALA A 155 12.21 19.78 -0.59
C ALA A 155 11.67 18.88 0.52
N VAL A 156 12.52 17.97 0.99
CA VAL A 156 12.24 17.12 2.16
C VAL A 156 12.55 17.94 3.41
N LEU A 157 11.50 18.30 4.16
CA LEU A 157 11.65 19.14 5.36
C LEU A 157 12.09 18.34 6.60
N VAL A 158 11.60 17.11 6.72
CA VAL A 158 11.89 16.22 7.84
C VAL A 158 11.96 14.80 7.29
N LYS A 159 13.05 14.10 7.55
CA LYS A 159 13.15 12.68 7.20
C LYS A 159 12.43 11.81 8.23
N LYS A 160 12.03 10.61 7.83
CA LYS A 160 11.47 9.59 8.71
C LYS A 160 12.40 9.37 9.90
N GLY A 161 11.83 9.43 11.11
CA GLY A 161 12.56 9.26 12.36
C GLY A 161 13.18 10.54 12.93
N GLU A 162 13.16 11.66 12.21
CA GLU A 162 13.61 12.94 12.74
C GLU A 162 12.51 13.65 13.56
N VAL A 163 12.95 14.46 14.52
CA VAL A 163 12.04 15.26 15.35
C VAL A 163 11.58 16.49 14.57
N ILE A 164 10.27 16.65 14.44
CA ILE A 164 9.67 17.84 13.84
C ILE A 164 9.88 19.00 14.82
N THR A 165 10.71 19.98 14.46
CA THR A 165 10.86 21.19 15.29
C THR A 165 9.59 22.05 15.26
N PRO A 166 9.31 22.85 16.30
CA PRO A 166 8.15 23.74 16.33
C PRO A 166 8.06 24.73 15.16
N GLU A 167 9.20 25.18 14.62
CA GLU A 167 9.23 26.07 13.44
C GLU A 167 8.77 25.34 12.17
N LYS A 168 9.28 24.13 11.93
CA LYS A 168 8.83 23.24 10.85
C LYS A 168 7.34 22.92 10.95
N ALA A 169 6.86 22.63 12.17
CA ALA A 169 5.45 22.33 12.42
C ALA A 169 4.51 23.48 12.04
N LYS A 170 4.85 24.73 12.40
CA LYS A 170 4.07 25.93 12.04
C LYS A 170 4.00 26.14 10.53
N VAL A 171 5.11 25.94 9.83
CA VAL A 171 5.16 26.03 8.36
C VAL A 171 4.26 24.97 7.72
N LEU A 172 4.34 23.72 8.18
CA LEU A 172 3.52 22.62 7.69
C LEU A 172 2.02 22.86 7.92
N GLU A 173 1.64 23.32 9.11
CA GLU A 173 0.24 23.66 9.44
C GLU A 173 -0.31 24.75 8.52
N ARG A 174 0.49 25.78 8.22
CA ARG A 174 0.09 26.87 7.30
C ARG A 174 0.01 26.43 5.84
N LEU A 175 0.86 25.50 5.42
CA LEU A 175 0.79 24.90 4.08
C LEU A 175 -0.33 23.85 3.97
N GLU A 176 -1.11 23.63 5.04
CA GLU A 176 -2.15 22.60 5.14
C GLU A 176 -1.60 21.18 4.90
N ILE A 177 -0.31 20.99 5.18
CA ILE A 177 0.36 19.70 5.10
C ILE A 177 0.28 19.06 6.49
N PHE A 178 -0.45 17.96 6.58
CA PHE A 178 -0.70 17.24 7.82
C PHE A 178 0.08 15.92 7.83
N PRO A 179 1.30 15.90 8.41
CA PRO A 179 2.21 14.77 8.31
C PRO A 179 1.92 13.65 9.31
N LEU A 180 1.07 13.88 10.32
CA LEU A 180 0.78 12.87 11.33
C LEU A 180 -0.51 12.15 10.98
N ILE A 181 -0.48 10.83 11.07
CA ILE A 181 -1.69 10.01 10.98
C ILE A 181 -2.12 9.73 12.42
N VAL A 182 -3.20 10.37 12.86
CA VAL A 182 -3.76 10.16 14.20
C VAL A 182 -5.08 9.42 14.09
N GLY A 183 -5.24 8.39 14.91
CA GLY A 183 -6.45 7.60 15.02
C GLY A 183 -6.35 6.61 16.17
N LEU A 184 -7.27 5.67 16.21
CA LEU A 184 -7.24 4.58 17.18
C LEU A 184 -6.36 3.46 16.63
N ASP A 185 -5.13 3.38 17.11
CA ASP A 185 -4.21 2.30 16.71
C ASP A 185 -4.53 1.04 17.50
N VAL A 186 -4.95 -0.03 16.81
CA VAL A 186 -5.15 -1.33 17.44
C VAL A 186 -3.80 -1.93 17.82
N LEU A 187 -3.60 -2.17 19.13
CA LEU A 187 -2.41 -2.83 19.66
C LEU A 187 -2.61 -4.35 19.70
N GLY A 188 -3.81 -4.78 20.08
CA GLY A 188 -4.20 -6.18 20.04
C GLY A 188 -5.73 -6.33 20.15
N ALA A 189 -6.27 -7.37 19.54
CA ALA A 189 -7.69 -7.73 19.63
C ALA A 189 -7.85 -9.17 20.09
N TYR A 190 -8.91 -9.44 20.83
CA TYR A 190 -9.31 -10.77 21.27
C TYR A 190 -10.66 -11.12 20.66
N GLU A 191 -10.76 -12.30 20.09
CA GLU A 191 -11.99 -12.91 19.57
C GLU A 191 -11.89 -14.43 19.78
N ASP A 192 -12.90 -15.03 20.41
CA ASP A 192 -13.06 -16.49 20.57
C ASP A 192 -11.83 -17.30 21.03
N GLY A 193 -11.02 -16.73 21.94
CA GLY A 193 -9.84 -17.40 22.50
C GLY A 193 -8.55 -17.11 21.75
N ILE A 194 -8.62 -16.39 20.64
CA ILE A 194 -7.47 -16.01 19.82
C ILE A 194 -7.15 -14.54 20.06
N ILE A 195 -5.85 -14.25 20.22
CA ILE A 195 -5.35 -12.88 20.30
C ILE A 195 -4.70 -12.53 18.97
N PHE A 196 -5.25 -11.52 18.32
CA PHE A 196 -4.77 -10.96 17.08
C PHE A 196 -3.85 -9.77 17.37
N THR A 197 -2.67 -9.79 16.75
CA THR A 197 -1.75 -8.64 16.72
C THR A 197 -2.12 -7.70 15.57
N LYS A 198 -1.62 -6.46 15.61
CA LYS A 198 -1.78 -5.50 14.51
C LYS A 198 -1.40 -6.09 13.15
N GLU A 199 -0.29 -6.80 13.08
CA GLU A 199 0.22 -7.41 11.85
C GLU A 199 -0.77 -8.44 11.31
N SER A 200 -1.29 -9.33 12.15
CA SER A 200 -2.27 -10.34 11.74
C SER A 200 -3.59 -9.73 11.24
N LEU A 201 -4.03 -8.61 11.82
CA LEU A 201 -5.27 -7.92 11.42
C LEU A 201 -5.09 -7.09 10.16
N SER A 202 -3.86 -6.70 9.83
CA SER A 202 -3.54 -5.89 8.66
C SER A 202 -3.53 -6.67 7.34
N ILE A 203 -3.55 -8.01 7.41
CA ILE A 203 -3.54 -8.87 6.23
C ILE A 203 -4.85 -8.71 5.47
N THR A 204 -4.75 -8.36 4.19
CA THR A 204 -5.92 -8.22 3.32
C THR A 204 -6.09 -9.46 2.41
N PRO A 205 -7.33 -9.80 1.99
CA PRO A 205 -7.58 -10.90 1.06
C PRO A 205 -6.79 -10.76 -0.24
N GLU A 206 -6.60 -9.53 -0.71
CA GLU A 206 -5.84 -9.23 -1.93
C GLU A 206 -4.35 -9.57 -1.76
N GLN A 207 -3.77 -9.26 -0.59
CA GLN A 207 -2.40 -9.64 -0.26
C GLN A 207 -2.26 -11.16 -0.21
N VAL A 208 -3.19 -11.86 0.43
CA VAL A 208 -3.17 -13.33 0.49
C VAL A 208 -3.28 -13.94 -0.90
N ALA A 209 -4.16 -13.42 -1.75
CA ALA A 209 -4.30 -13.89 -3.13
C ALA A 209 -2.99 -13.68 -3.93
N ALA A 210 -2.36 -12.51 -3.78
CA ALA A 210 -1.08 -12.21 -4.41
C ALA A 210 0.04 -13.12 -3.90
N ASP A 211 0.09 -13.39 -2.59
CA ASP A 211 1.08 -14.27 -1.98
C ASP A 211 0.91 -15.72 -2.45
N VAL A 212 -0.32 -16.22 -2.57
CA VAL A 212 -0.59 -17.56 -3.12
C VAL A 212 -0.20 -17.62 -4.60
N ALA A 213 -0.53 -16.61 -5.40
CA ALA A 213 -0.16 -16.56 -6.81
C ALA A 213 1.37 -16.54 -7.00
N THR A 214 2.09 -15.75 -6.19
CA THR A 214 3.55 -15.69 -6.24
C THR A 214 4.20 -17.00 -5.74
N ALA A 215 3.64 -17.62 -4.70
CA ALA A 215 4.09 -18.93 -4.22
C ALA A 215 3.92 -20.01 -5.30
N PHE A 216 2.76 -20.03 -5.97
CA PHE A 216 2.50 -20.95 -7.09
C PHE A 216 3.48 -20.72 -8.24
N ALA A 217 3.69 -19.46 -8.66
CA ALA A 217 4.64 -19.13 -9.72
C ALA A 217 6.07 -19.56 -9.38
N ARG A 218 6.49 -19.39 -8.11
CA ARG A 218 7.80 -19.83 -7.62
C ARG A 218 7.91 -21.36 -7.60
N ALA A 219 6.88 -22.07 -7.12
CA ALA A 219 6.83 -23.52 -7.12
C ALA A 219 6.89 -24.10 -8.53
N LYS A 220 6.15 -23.50 -9.47
CA LYS A 220 6.18 -23.85 -10.89
C LYS A 220 7.56 -23.63 -11.51
N ALA A 221 8.17 -22.46 -11.26
CA ALA A 221 9.52 -22.16 -11.72
C ALA A 221 10.56 -23.14 -11.15
N LEU A 222 10.41 -23.56 -9.90
CA LEU A 222 11.26 -24.57 -9.27
C LEU A 222 11.08 -25.93 -9.95
N ALA A 223 9.83 -26.38 -10.17
CA ALA A 223 9.53 -27.64 -10.84
C ALA A 223 10.10 -27.69 -12.26
N LEU A 224 9.98 -26.60 -13.04
CA LEU A 224 10.57 -26.47 -14.38
C LEU A 224 12.09 -26.65 -14.37
N ARG A 225 12.77 -26.03 -13.41
CA ARG A 225 14.23 -26.08 -13.30
C ARG A 225 14.73 -27.43 -12.79
N ALA A 226 14.02 -28.02 -11.84
CA ALA A 226 14.32 -29.34 -11.30
C ALA A 226 13.89 -30.49 -12.23
N THR A 227 13.24 -30.20 -13.37
CA THR A 227 12.63 -31.19 -14.27
C THR A 227 11.66 -32.14 -13.54
N PHE A 228 10.97 -31.61 -12.52
CA PHE A 228 10.00 -32.36 -11.75
C PHE A 228 8.69 -32.44 -12.53
N MET A 229 8.31 -33.65 -12.96
CA MET A 229 7.15 -33.86 -13.82
C MET A 229 5.84 -33.83 -13.03
N VAL A 230 5.09 -32.75 -13.22
CA VAL A 230 3.73 -32.54 -12.69
C VAL A 230 2.86 -32.04 -13.84
N PRO A 231 1.58 -32.45 -13.97
CA PRO A 231 0.75 -32.13 -15.15
C PRO A 231 0.73 -30.65 -15.56
N GLU A 232 0.81 -29.73 -14.59
CA GLU A 232 0.79 -28.28 -14.80
C GLU A 232 2.08 -27.73 -15.46
N VAL A 233 3.15 -28.52 -15.45
CA VAL A 233 4.51 -28.13 -15.86
C VAL A 233 4.96 -28.92 -17.10
N VAL A 234 4.39 -30.09 -17.34
CA VAL A 234 4.72 -30.98 -18.47
C VAL A 234 4.64 -30.27 -19.84
N PRO A 235 3.60 -29.48 -20.18
CA PRO A 235 3.54 -28.80 -21.48
C PRO A 235 4.72 -27.85 -21.71
N GLU A 236 5.14 -27.14 -20.67
CA GLU A 236 6.27 -26.22 -20.72
C GLU A 236 7.60 -26.95 -20.78
N LEU A 237 7.74 -28.09 -20.10
CA LEU A 237 8.92 -28.96 -20.21
C LEU A 237 9.06 -29.54 -21.61
N LEU A 238 7.96 -29.97 -22.25
CA LEU A 238 7.97 -30.47 -23.62
C LEU A 238 8.35 -29.38 -24.62
N ALA A 239 7.78 -28.18 -24.47
CA ALA A 239 8.15 -27.03 -25.29
C ALA A 239 9.64 -26.68 -25.13
N LYS A 240 10.15 -26.66 -23.89
CA LYS A 240 11.57 -26.43 -23.62
C LYS A 240 12.45 -27.52 -24.24
N ALA A 241 12.09 -28.79 -24.09
CA ALA A 241 12.85 -29.91 -24.66
C ALA A 241 12.92 -29.82 -26.19
N LYS A 242 11.82 -29.43 -26.85
CA LYS A 242 11.81 -29.23 -28.30
C LYS A 242 12.73 -28.08 -28.73
N LEU A 243 12.67 -26.95 -28.03
CA LEU A 243 13.56 -25.81 -28.30
C LEU A 243 15.04 -26.18 -28.12
N GLU A 244 15.37 -26.91 -27.06
CA GLU A 244 16.74 -27.38 -26.80
C GLU A 244 17.21 -28.40 -27.85
N ALA A 245 16.34 -29.32 -28.27
CA ALA A 245 16.63 -30.28 -29.32
C ALA A 245 16.87 -29.60 -30.68
N ASP A 246 16.05 -28.60 -31.04
CA ASP A 246 16.22 -27.84 -32.28
C ASP A 246 17.49 -26.99 -32.25
N ALA A 247 17.80 -26.36 -31.11
CA ALA A 247 19.06 -25.64 -30.94
C ALA A 247 20.28 -26.57 -31.10
N LEU A 248 20.24 -27.77 -30.51
CA LEU A 248 21.29 -28.78 -30.68
C LEU A 248 21.39 -29.22 -32.14
N ALA A 249 20.26 -29.48 -32.81
CA ALA A 249 20.24 -29.88 -34.22
C ALA A 249 20.87 -28.81 -35.12
N LEU A 250 20.56 -27.53 -34.90
CA LEU A 250 21.14 -26.39 -35.63
C LEU A 250 22.64 -26.24 -35.40
N ALA A 251 23.13 -26.56 -34.20
CA ALA A 251 24.56 -26.53 -33.88
C ALA A 251 25.31 -27.72 -34.48
N ALA A 252 24.69 -28.91 -34.47
CA ALA A 252 25.26 -30.14 -34.99
C ALA A 252 25.11 -30.31 -36.52
N GLY A 253 24.30 -29.48 -37.19
CA GLY A 253 24.02 -29.60 -38.62
C GLY A 253 23.08 -30.76 -38.95
N PHE A 254 22.28 -31.22 -37.99
CA PHE A 254 21.38 -32.37 -38.16
C PHE A 254 20.03 -31.93 -38.73
N LEU A 255 19.83 -32.15 -40.04
CA LEU A 255 18.64 -31.76 -40.76
C LEU A 255 17.56 -32.84 -40.69
N THR A 256 16.33 -32.44 -40.37
CA THR A 256 15.12 -33.27 -40.41
C THR A 256 13.99 -32.50 -41.06
N GLU A 257 12.97 -33.19 -41.59
CA GLU A 257 11.80 -32.54 -42.20
C GLU A 257 11.14 -31.51 -41.27
N SER A 258 11.18 -31.75 -39.95
CA SER A 258 10.58 -30.87 -38.94
C SER A 258 11.37 -29.59 -38.64
N ASN A 259 12.66 -29.51 -39.00
CA ASN A 259 13.53 -28.38 -38.66
C ASN A 259 14.12 -27.64 -39.88
N VAL A 260 13.79 -28.05 -41.11
CA VAL A 260 14.29 -27.42 -42.35
C VAL A 260 14.06 -25.90 -42.37
N GLN A 261 12.88 -25.46 -41.94
CA GLN A 261 12.56 -24.03 -41.89
C GLN A 261 13.51 -23.25 -40.97
N LEU A 262 13.92 -23.83 -39.83
CA LEU A 262 14.86 -23.20 -38.91
C LEU A 262 16.26 -23.03 -39.53
N PHE A 263 16.70 -24.00 -40.34
CA PHE A 263 17.96 -23.91 -41.08
C PHE A 263 17.93 -22.84 -42.18
N ILE A 264 16.81 -22.72 -42.91
CA ILE A 264 16.62 -21.67 -43.92
C ILE A 264 16.68 -20.29 -43.25
N LEU A 265 15.97 -20.12 -42.14
CA LEU A 265 15.98 -18.86 -41.38
C LEU A 265 17.38 -18.51 -40.85
N LYS A 266 18.14 -19.50 -40.39
CA LYS A 266 19.54 -19.32 -39.97
C LYS A 266 20.40 -18.86 -41.15
N ALA A 267 20.31 -19.52 -42.31
CA ALA A 267 21.07 -19.16 -43.50
C ALA A 267 20.74 -17.74 -44.00
N ILE A 268 19.47 -17.34 -44.01
CA ILE A 268 19.06 -15.97 -44.37
C ILE A 268 19.65 -14.94 -43.39
N ARG A 269 19.62 -15.23 -42.08
CA ARG A 269 20.21 -14.35 -41.07
C ARG A 269 21.71 -14.21 -41.25
N GLU A 270 22.42 -15.29 -41.51
CA GLU A 270 23.86 -15.29 -41.76
C GLU A 270 24.21 -14.55 -43.06
N ALA A 271 23.47 -14.76 -44.14
CA ALA A 271 23.65 -14.05 -45.41
C ALA A 271 23.42 -12.54 -45.26
N ASN A 272 22.36 -12.13 -44.55
CA ASN A 272 22.09 -10.72 -44.27
C ASN A 272 23.16 -10.10 -43.37
N ALA A 273 23.62 -10.81 -42.35
CA ALA A 273 24.70 -10.34 -41.47
C ALA A 273 26.02 -10.19 -42.23
N LEU A 274 26.34 -11.13 -43.13
CA LEU A 274 27.52 -11.07 -44.00
C LEU A 274 27.41 -9.88 -44.96
N ASN A 275 26.24 -9.69 -45.59
CA ASN A 275 26.00 -8.56 -46.48
C ASN A 275 26.15 -7.22 -45.76
N ALA A 276 25.59 -7.09 -44.54
CA ALA A 276 25.75 -5.91 -43.71
C ALA A 276 27.22 -5.66 -43.29
N ALA A 277 27.97 -6.72 -42.97
CA ALA A 277 29.39 -6.61 -42.63
C ALA A 277 30.25 -6.21 -43.84
N LEU A 278 29.92 -6.71 -45.04
CA LEU A 278 30.57 -6.34 -46.29
C LEU A 278 30.22 -4.92 -46.74
N GLN A 279 28.98 -4.46 -46.46
CA GLN A 279 28.53 -3.09 -46.66
C GLN A 279 28.96 -2.13 -45.54
N GLY A 280 29.78 -2.59 -44.59
CA GLY A 280 30.53 -1.77 -43.63
C GLY A 280 31.63 -0.89 -44.26
N GLY A 281 31.61 -0.73 -45.58
CA GLY A 281 32.21 0.36 -46.32
C GLY A 281 31.26 0.77 -47.45
N SER A 282 30.59 1.90 -47.26
CA SER A 282 29.68 2.61 -48.18
C SER A 282 28.30 2.01 -48.48
N GLU A 283 27.31 2.84 -48.12
CA GLU A 283 25.94 2.98 -48.64
C GLU A 283 24.80 2.12 -48.05
N SER A 284 24.04 2.82 -47.20
CA SER A 284 22.64 2.59 -46.84
C SER A 284 21.76 2.54 -48.09
N PRO A 285 20.78 1.62 -48.22
CA PRO A 285 19.76 1.77 -49.24
C PRO A 285 18.72 2.77 -48.75
N ALA A 286 18.62 3.88 -49.48
CA ALA A 286 17.49 4.78 -49.46
C ALA A 286 16.24 4.06 -49.98
N ALA A 287 15.09 4.48 -49.45
CA ALA A 287 13.78 4.15 -49.94
C ALA A 287 13.56 4.66 -51.37
N GLU A 288 13.05 3.82 -52.27
CA GLU A 288 12.09 4.23 -53.31
C GLU A 288 11.47 3.00 -53.99
N GLU A 289 10.25 2.65 -53.58
CA GLU A 289 9.16 2.24 -54.48
C GLU A 289 7.85 2.16 -53.68
N ALA A 290 7.17 3.30 -53.55
CA ALA A 290 5.72 3.38 -53.34
C ALA A 290 5.26 4.84 -53.38
N ARG A 291 4.92 5.36 -54.57
CA ARG A 291 3.81 6.31 -54.70
C ARG A 291 3.38 6.51 -56.15
N GLY A 292 2.13 6.17 -56.43
CA GLY A 292 1.48 6.65 -57.65
C GLY A 292 0.15 5.99 -58.00
N GLU A 293 -0.85 6.01 -57.10
CA GLU A 293 -2.24 6.36 -57.44
C GLU A 293 -3.10 6.33 -56.17
N GLU A 294 -3.50 7.52 -55.70
CA GLU A 294 -4.87 7.85 -55.25
C GLU A 294 -4.90 9.26 -54.60
N LYS A 295 -5.66 10.15 -55.26
CA LYS A 295 -6.27 11.40 -54.79
C LYS A 295 -7.70 11.28 -55.33
N LYS A 296 -8.81 11.63 -54.68
CA LYS A 296 -9.15 12.53 -53.56
C LYS A 296 -10.69 12.33 -53.36
N GLU A 297 -11.25 12.29 -52.16
CA GLU A 297 -12.07 13.35 -51.50
C GLU A 297 -12.73 12.69 -50.25
N GLU A 298 -12.49 13.15 -49.02
CA GLU A 298 -13.34 14.08 -48.20
C GLU A 298 -14.79 13.58 -47.98
N GLU A 299 -15.45 13.59 -46.81
CA GLU A 299 -15.18 13.94 -45.41
C GLU A 299 -16.42 13.47 -44.57
N LYS A 300 -16.24 13.19 -43.27
CA LYS A 300 -17.19 13.32 -42.11
C LYS A 300 -18.23 12.26 -41.67
N SER A 301 -18.21 12.14 -40.34
CA SER A 301 -19.21 11.64 -39.35
C SER A 301 -19.28 10.12 -39.19
N GLY A 302 -19.43 9.53 -38.01
CA GLY A 302 -19.69 10.00 -36.64
C GLY A 302 -19.88 8.74 -35.78
N GLU A 303 -19.69 8.86 -34.46
CA GLU A 303 -19.79 7.80 -33.46
C GLU A 303 -21.06 6.94 -33.57
N GLU A 304 -20.92 5.61 -33.47
CA GLU A 304 -21.87 4.62 -32.90
C GLU A 304 -21.51 3.22 -33.43
N ASP A 305 -20.63 2.44 -32.75
CA ASP A 305 -20.66 0.95 -32.81
C ASP A 305 -19.65 0.23 -31.89
N ALA A 306 -19.39 0.74 -30.69
CA ALA A 306 -18.59 0.00 -29.69
C ALA A 306 -19.40 -1.05 -28.90
N SER A 307 -20.72 -1.14 -29.09
CA SER A 307 -21.61 -2.04 -28.33
C SER A 307 -21.95 -3.36 -29.07
N ALA A 308 -21.66 -3.48 -30.37
CA ALA A 308 -21.97 -4.68 -31.14
C ALA A 308 -20.94 -5.83 -30.99
N GLY A 309 -19.73 -5.55 -30.51
CA GLY A 309 -18.65 -6.56 -30.41
C GLY A 309 -18.69 -7.46 -29.16
N LEU A 310 -19.40 -7.06 -28.09
CA LEU A 310 -19.42 -7.79 -26.82
C LEU A 310 -20.57 -8.81 -26.71
N SER A 311 -21.57 -8.75 -27.59
CA SER A 311 -22.70 -9.70 -27.59
C SER A 311 -22.42 -11.01 -28.35
N ALA A 312 -21.34 -11.06 -29.15
CA ALA A 312 -20.95 -12.25 -29.92
C ALA A 312 -20.05 -13.24 -29.15
N LEU A 313 -19.65 -12.92 -27.91
CA LEU A 313 -18.69 -13.71 -27.13
C LEU A 313 -19.32 -14.50 -25.96
N PHE A 314 -20.63 -14.36 -25.74
CA PHE A 314 -21.37 -15.06 -24.67
C PHE A 314 -22.74 -15.61 -25.13
N GLY A 315 -22.87 -15.94 -26.42
CA GLY A 315 -23.98 -16.72 -26.97
C GLY A 315 -23.55 -18.15 -27.24
#